data_AF-A0AA44WGE4-F1
#
_entry.id   AF-A0AA44WGE4-F1
#
_cell.length_a   1.000
_cell.length_b   1.000
_cell.length_c   1.000
_cell.angle_alpha   90.00
_cell.angle_beta   90.00
_cell.angle_gamma   90.00
#
_symmetry.space_group_name_H-M   'P 1'
#
loop_
_entity.id
_entity.type
_entity.pdbx_description
1 polymer ?
#
loop_
_entity_poly.entity_id
_entity_poly.type
_entity_poly.pdbx_seq_one_letter_code
_entity_poly.pdbx_strand_id
1 'polypeptide(L)'
;MTLPTPVWTIPRWHMDGRMLDCSCPSPQLPHSKYAFTILGPSTRAMSTNPAVHATLMTPLSTGQCADPNEPNAELAAILAKHQEVTVEPGQIIRFSWGQPDSPVHSEPDSSSSMRVFISILLGREAELRDMCDFRGQEYGVWYNN
;
A
#
# COMPACT_ATOMS: atom_id res chain seq x y z
N MET A 1 16.93 -2.07 2.45
CA MET A 1 17.07 -0.69 1.91
C MET A 1 16.94 -0.79 0.41
N THR A 2 16.01 -0.06 -0.21
CA THR A 2 15.85 -0.08 -1.66
C THR A 2 16.79 0.96 -2.27
N LEU A 3 17.67 0.54 -3.19
CA LEU A 3 18.50 1.49 -3.93
C LEU A 3 17.65 2.35 -4.86
N PRO A 4 18.05 3.60 -5.14
CA PRO A 4 17.36 4.43 -6.12
C PRO A 4 17.30 3.72 -7.47
N THR A 5 16.11 3.64 -8.06
CA THR A 5 15.87 2.97 -9.34
C THR A 5 14.73 3.65 -10.10
N PRO A 6 14.76 3.69 -11.45
CA PRO A 6 13.71 4.34 -12.25
C PRO A 6 12.32 3.74 -12.07
N VAL A 7 12.19 2.52 -11.54
CA VAL A 7 10.88 1.86 -11.36
C VAL A 7 9.96 2.61 -10.40
N TRP A 8 10.50 3.52 -9.59
CA TRP A 8 9.76 4.37 -8.66
C TRP A 8 9.28 5.70 -9.24
N THR A 9 9.60 6.00 -10.50
CA THR A 9 9.21 7.27 -11.13
C THR A 9 7.71 7.38 -11.39
N ILE A 10 7.05 6.24 -11.64
CA ILE A 10 5.60 6.19 -11.86
C ILE A 10 4.95 5.66 -10.58
N PRO A 11 4.00 6.41 -9.98
CA PRO A 11 3.31 5.96 -8.78
C PRO A 11 2.43 4.75 -9.09
N ARG A 12 2.57 3.72 -8.26
CA ARG A 12 1.74 2.52 -8.21
C ARG A 12 0.60 2.72 -7.22
N TRP A 13 -0.44 3.40 -7.66
CA TRP A 13 -1.60 3.67 -6.82
C TRP A 13 -2.40 2.39 -6.59
N HIS A 14 -2.66 2.07 -5.33
CA HIS A 14 -3.46 0.92 -4.95
C HIS A 14 -4.22 1.15 -3.64
N MET A 15 -5.20 0.30 -3.39
CA MET A 15 -5.81 0.09 -2.08
C MET A 15 -5.36 -1.29 -1.58
N ASP A 16 -5.07 -1.38 -0.29
CA ASP A 16 -4.77 -2.69 0.28
C ASP A 16 -6.02 -3.57 0.26
N GLY A 17 -5.87 -4.73 -0.37
CA GLY A 17 -6.81 -5.83 -0.20
C GLY A 17 -6.77 -6.39 1.22
N ARG A 18 -7.50 -7.47 1.45
CA ARG A 18 -7.41 -8.22 2.70
C ARG A 18 -5.98 -8.72 2.91
N MET A 19 -5.40 -8.40 4.08
CA MET A 19 -3.99 -8.74 4.38
C MET A 19 -3.83 -10.06 5.12
N LEU A 20 -4.83 -10.45 5.91
CA LEU A 20 -4.95 -11.71 6.64
C LEU A 20 -6.42 -12.00 6.92
N ASP A 21 -6.77 -13.26 7.20
CA ASP A 21 -8.11 -13.61 7.66
C ASP A 21 -8.17 -13.49 9.19
N CYS A 22 -8.77 -12.41 9.71
CA CYS A 22 -9.00 -12.30 11.16
C CYS A 22 -10.27 -13.03 11.58
N SER A 23 -10.18 -13.73 12.71
CA SER A 23 -11.30 -14.29 13.47
C SER A 23 -11.83 -13.33 14.56
N CYS A 24 -11.68 -12.03 14.35
CA CYS A 24 -11.94 -10.99 15.34
C CYS A 24 -13.45 -10.97 15.71
N PRO A 25 -13.81 -11.09 17.00
CA PRO A 25 -15.22 -11.18 17.41
C PRO A 25 -15.97 -9.84 17.33
N SER A 26 -15.28 -8.72 17.09
CA SER A 26 -15.90 -7.40 16.93
C SER A 26 -15.54 -6.79 15.57
N PRO A 27 -16.52 -6.60 14.66
CA PRO A 27 -16.31 -5.95 13.37
C PRO A 27 -16.25 -4.41 13.46
N GLN A 28 -16.30 -3.82 14.66
CA GLN A 28 -16.49 -2.38 14.83
C GLN A 28 -15.26 -1.53 14.49
N LEU A 29 -14.06 -2.12 14.48
CA LEU A 29 -12.84 -1.42 14.06
C LEU A 29 -12.28 -2.07 12.81
N PRO A 30 -12.12 -1.31 11.70
CA PRO A 30 -11.49 -1.86 10.52
C PRO A 30 -10.05 -2.19 10.86
N HIS A 31 -9.63 -3.38 10.43
CA HIS A 31 -8.25 -3.77 10.50
C HIS A 31 -7.35 -2.76 9.81
N SER A 32 -6.14 -2.58 10.31
CA SER A 32 -5.24 -1.59 9.75
C SER A 32 -3.79 -2.03 9.78
N LYS A 33 -3.02 -1.55 8.82
CA LYS A 33 -1.56 -1.44 8.91
C LYS A 33 -1.21 0.02 9.22
N TYR A 34 -0.08 0.21 9.89
CA TYR A 34 0.46 1.52 10.19
C TYR A 34 1.75 1.69 9.42
N ALA A 35 1.92 2.83 8.78
CA ALA A 35 3.14 3.07 8.02
C ALA A 35 3.65 4.48 8.18
N PHE A 36 4.97 4.63 8.08
CA PHE A 36 5.65 5.91 8.17
C PHE A 36 7.00 5.84 7.44
N THR A 37 7.51 7.01 7.06
CA THR A 37 8.83 7.15 6.44
C THR A 37 9.78 7.74 7.48
N ILE A 38 10.91 7.07 7.72
CA ILE A 38 12.00 7.59 8.59
C ILE A 38 12.92 8.51 7.80
N LEU A 39 13.26 8.12 6.57
CA LEU A 39 14.20 8.82 5.70
C LEU A 39 13.65 8.88 4.28
N GLY A 40 13.84 10.02 3.61
CA GLY A 40 13.43 10.24 2.23
C GLY A 40 11.97 10.71 2.10
N PRO A 41 11.41 10.69 0.88
CA PRO A 41 10.08 11.21 0.63
C PRO A 41 8.96 10.37 1.29
N SER A 42 7.93 11.07 1.78
CA SER A 42 6.75 10.47 2.40
C SER A 42 5.93 9.63 1.41
N THR A 43 5.26 8.60 1.93
CA THR A 43 4.23 7.87 1.17
C THR A 43 3.18 8.83 0.64
N ARG A 44 2.80 8.68 -0.63
CA ARG A 44 1.71 9.43 -1.23
C ARG A 44 0.39 8.81 -0.83
N ALA A 45 -0.57 9.62 -0.44
CA ALA A 45 -1.85 9.14 0.07
C ALA A 45 -3.00 10.01 -0.42
N MET A 46 -4.17 9.39 -0.59
CA MET A 46 -5.40 10.05 -0.97
C MET A 46 -6.55 9.45 -0.19
N SER A 47 -7.48 10.30 0.23
CA SER A 47 -8.75 9.82 0.78
C SER A 47 -9.57 9.19 -0.35
N THR A 48 -10.11 8.00 -0.09
CA THR A 48 -11.01 7.36 -1.04
C THR A 48 -12.31 8.14 -1.12
N ASN A 49 -12.63 8.59 -2.34
CA ASN A 49 -13.91 9.21 -2.67
C ASN A 49 -14.51 8.48 -3.89
N PRO A 50 -15.79 8.69 -4.23
CA PRO A 50 -16.44 7.94 -5.31
C PRO A 50 -15.71 8.00 -6.65
N ALA A 51 -15.10 9.15 -7.00
CA ALA A 51 -14.39 9.31 -8.26
C ALA A 51 -13.06 8.54 -8.25
N VAL A 52 -12.27 8.66 -7.18
CA VAL A 52 -11.02 7.92 -7.00
C VAL A 52 -11.27 6.41 -6.98
N HIS A 53 -12.31 5.96 -6.25
CA HIS A 53 -12.70 4.56 -6.19
C HIS A 53 -13.12 4.04 -7.56
N ALA A 54 -13.94 4.80 -8.32
CA ALA A 54 -14.34 4.41 -9.67
C ALA A 54 -13.12 4.23 -10.58
N THR A 55 -12.12 5.12 -10.50
CA THR A 55 -10.86 5.01 -11.24
C THR A 55 -10.10 3.72 -10.93
N LEU A 56 -10.01 3.34 -9.65
CA LEU A 56 -9.34 2.11 -9.18
C LEU A 56 -10.11 0.82 -9.44
N MET A 57 -11.39 0.90 -9.83
CA MET A 57 -12.18 -0.27 -10.21
C MET A 57 -12.24 -0.48 -11.73
N THR A 58 -11.66 0.43 -12.51
CA THR A 58 -11.61 0.28 -13.98
C THR A 58 -10.74 -0.91 -14.40
N PRO A 59 -10.92 -1.45 -15.61
CA PRO A 59 -10.06 -2.51 -16.15
C PRO A 59 -8.57 -2.13 -16.22
N LEU A 60 -8.23 -0.83 -16.18
CA LEU A 60 -6.85 -0.35 -16.09
C LEU A 60 -6.17 -0.75 -14.78
N SER A 61 -6.95 -0.92 -13.71
CA SER A 61 -6.52 -1.34 -12.37
C SER A 61 -6.93 -2.77 -12.00
N THR A 62 -7.92 -3.36 -12.68
CA THR A 62 -8.51 -4.68 -12.33
C THR A 62 -8.46 -5.71 -13.46
N GLY A 63 -7.88 -5.36 -14.61
CA GLY A 63 -7.80 -6.25 -15.78
C GLY A 63 -6.95 -7.49 -15.50
N GLN A 64 -7.29 -8.61 -16.16
CA GLN A 64 -6.64 -9.92 -16.03
C GLN A 64 -5.12 -9.94 -16.35
N CYS A 65 -4.57 -8.81 -16.84
CA CYS A 65 -3.15 -8.66 -17.17
C CYS A 65 -2.43 -7.58 -16.34
N ALA A 66 -3.12 -6.91 -15.42
CA ALA A 66 -2.50 -5.90 -14.55
C ALA A 66 -1.88 -6.60 -13.34
N ASP A 67 -0.56 -6.80 -13.35
CA ASP A 67 0.15 -7.12 -12.12
C ASP A 67 0.00 -5.90 -11.18
N PRO A 68 -0.62 -6.05 -9.99
CA PRO A 68 -0.79 -4.93 -9.06
C PRO A 68 0.55 -4.34 -8.59
N ASN A 69 1.67 -5.02 -8.84
CA ASN A 69 3.02 -4.56 -8.54
C ASN A 69 3.67 -3.76 -9.69
N GLU A 70 3.08 -3.74 -10.89
CA GLU A 70 3.59 -3.00 -12.05
C GLU A 70 3.00 -1.59 -12.12
N PRO A 71 3.80 -0.56 -12.44
CA PRO A 71 3.30 0.80 -12.61
C PRO A 71 2.42 0.94 -13.86
N ASN A 72 1.25 1.57 -13.69
CA ASN A 72 0.37 1.95 -14.78
C ASN A 72 0.38 3.48 -14.96
N ALA A 73 1.05 3.96 -16.01
CA ALA A 73 1.20 5.39 -16.30
C ALA A 73 -0.13 6.10 -16.59
N GLU A 74 -1.09 5.42 -17.23
CA GLU A 74 -2.41 5.98 -17.53
C GLU A 74 -3.22 6.15 -16.24
N LEU A 75 -3.24 5.13 -15.39
CA LEU A 75 -3.87 5.19 -14.07
C LEU A 75 -3.25 6.30 -13.22
N ALA A 76 -1.92 6.40 -13.20
CA ALA A 76 -1.20 7.45 -12.50
C ALA A 76 -1.58 8.86 -12.99
N ALA A 77 -1.69 9.06 -14.31
CA ALA A 77 -2.06 10.35 -14.89
C ALA A 77 -3.52 10.74 -14.59
N ILE A 78 -4.44 9.77 -14.48
CA ILE A 78 -5.82 10.02 -14.08
C ILE A 78 -5.87 10.39 -12.59
N LEU A 79 -5.22 9.61 -11.72
CA LEU A 79 -5.23 9.83 -10.28
C LEU A 79 -4.50 11.12 -9.86
N ALA A 80 -3.50 11.57 -10.62
CA ALA A 80 -2.82 12.84 -10.41
C ALA A 80 -3.74 14.08 -10.50
N LYS A 81 -4.96 13.93 -11.04
CA LYS A 81 -5.97 15.01 -11.11
C LYS A 81 -6.73 15.18 -9.80
N HIS A 82 -6.59 14.23 -8.88
CA HIS A 82 -7.26 14.26 -7.57
C HIS A 82 -6.31 14.76 -6.49
N GLN A 83 -6.87 15.34 -5.44
CA GLN A 83 -6.08 15.92 -4.35
C GLN A 83 -5.45 14.83 -3.47
N GLU A 84 -4.14 14.91 -3.31
CA GLU A 84 -3.39 14.14 -2.32
C GLU A 84 -3.49 14.74 -0.93
N VAL A 85 -3.45 13.86 0.07
CA VAL A 85 -3.27 14.23 1.47
C VAL A 85 -1.79 14.47 1.72
N THR A 86 -1.46 15.60 2.32
CA THR A 86 -0.08 15.89 2.73
C THR A 86 0.29 15.07 3.96
N VAL A 87 1.37 14.30 3.85
CA VAL A 87 1.94 13.51 4.95
C VAL A 87 3.28 14.11 5.34
N GLU A 88 3.30 14.80 6.47
CA GLU A 88 4.48 15.48 6.98
C GLU A 88 5.48 14.47 7.60
N PRO A 89 6.78 14.80 7.61
CA PRO A 89 7.79 13.99 8.28
C PRO A 89 7.41 13.68 9.74
N GLY A 90 7.53 12.41 10.13
CA GLY A 90 7.20 11.93 11.47
C GLY A 90 5.72 11.59 11.67
N GLN A 91 4.83 11.85 10.71
CA GLN A 91 3.45 11.38 10.78
C GLN A 91 3.33 9.88 10.49
N ILE A 92 2.40 9.24 11.18
CA ILE A 92 2.03 7.84 10.97
C ILE A 92 0.72 7.81 10.20
N ILE A 93 0.70 7.09 9.08
CA ILE A 93 -0.51 6.82 8.32
C ILE A 93 -1.11 5.52 8.83
N ARG A 94 -2.42 5.54 9.13
CA ARG A 94 -3.21 4.34 9.38
C ARG A 94 -3.94 3.97 8.08
N PHE A 95 -3.61 2.82 7.52
CA PHE A 95 -4.30 2.26 6.37
C PHE A 95 -5.29 1.21 6.85
N SER A 96 -6.59 1.50 6.80
CA SER A 96 -7.56 0.40 6.77
C SER A 96 -7.35 -0.42 5.51
N TRP A 97 -7.68 -1.71 5.58
CA TRP A 97 -7.52 -2.62 4.45
C TRP A 97 -8.75 -3.49 4.25
N GLY A 98 -8.96 -3.91 3.00
CA GLY A 98 -10.11 -4.74 2.60
C GLY A 98 -11.48 -4.05 2.74
N GLN A 99 -11.52 -2.74 3.00
CA GLN A 99 -12.76 -1.95 3.04
C GLN A 99 -12.90 -1.10 1.76
N PRO A 100 -14.12 -0.83 1.28
CA PRO A 100 -14.35 0.02 0.11
C PRO A 100 -13.83 1.46 0.26
N ASP A 101 -13.70 1.95 1.50
CA ASP A 101 -13.20 3.28 1.83
C ASP A 101 -11.74 3.28 2.32
N SER A 102 -11.03 2.15 2.19
CA SER A 102 -9.61 2.03 2.54
C SER A 102 -8.78 3.09 1.81
N PRO A 103 -7.79 3.74 2.44
CA PRO A 103 -7.04 4.80 1.79
C PRO A 103 -6.27 4.32 0.56
N VAL A 104 -6.26 5.16 -0.48
CA VAL A 104 -5.44 4.94 -1.67
C VAL A 104 -4.04 5.46 -1.41
N HIS A 105 -3.03 4.68 -1.74
CA HIS A 105 -1.65 5.08 -1.52
C HIS A 105 -0.71 4.60 -2.59
N SER A 106 0.47 5.21 -2.63
CA SER A 106 1.54 4.88 -3.53
C SER A 106 2.90 5.27 -2.96
N GLU A 107 3.96 4.64 -3.44
CA GLU A 107 5.31 5.11 -3.21
C GLU A 107 5.54 6.47 -3.92
N PRO A 108 6.31 7.38 -3.30
CA PRO A 108 6.78 8.58 -3.97
C PRO A 108 7.88 8.25 -4.98
N ASP A 109 8.17 9.21 -5.86
CA ASP A 109 9.40 9.15 -6.65
C ASP A 109 10.61 9.15 -5.71
N SER A 110 11.32 8.03 -5.71
CA SER A 110 12.55 7.79 -4.96
C SER A 110 13.69 7.34 -5.88
N SER A 111 13.58 7.63 -7.18
CA SER A 111 14.59 7.29 -8.19
C SER A 111 15.95 7.99 -7.97
N SER A 112 15.97 9.07 -7.19
CA SER A 112 17.15 9.89 -6.91
C SER A 112 17.47 10.05 -5.42
N SER A 113 16.73 9.38 -4.52
CA SER A 113 16.90 9.53 -3.07
C SER A 113 16.80 8.20 -2.33
N MET A 114 17.53 8.10 -1.22
CA MET A 114 17.36 6.97 -0.30
C MET A 114 16.05 7.10 0.45
N ARG A 115 15.35 5.98 0.62
CA ARG A 115 14.08 5.94 1.36
C ARG A 115 14.05 4.77 2.35
N VAL A 116 13.69 5.07 3.59
CA VAL A 116 13.42 4.07 4.64
C VAL A 116 11.96 4.18 5.03
N PHE A 117 11.17 3.23 4.52
CA PHE A 117 9.75 3.10 4.79
C PHE A 117 9.50 1.91 5.72
N ILE A 118 8.67 2.11 6.73
CA ILE A 118 8.26 1.07 7.66
C ILE A 118 6.75 0.89 7.52
N SER A 119 6.32 -0.37 7.39
CA SER A 119 4.93 -0.79 7.48
C SER A 119 4.82 -1.84 8.57
N ILE A 120 3.88 -1.63 9.49
CA ILE A 120 3.61 -2.49 10.63
C ILE A 120 2.20 -3.02 10.48
N LEU A 121 2.08 -4.33 10.28
CA LEU A 121 0.82 -5.05 10.34
C LEU A 121 0.76 -5.79 11.68
N LEU A 122 -0.34 -5.63 12.40
CA LEU A 122 -0.58 -6.33 13.66
C LEU A 122 -1.48 -7.54 13.40
N GLY A 123 -1.16 -8.67 14.03
CA GLY A 123 -1.92 -9.91 13.94
C GLY A 123 -1.47 -10.91 15.00
N ARG A 124 -2.30 -11.91 15.25
CA ARG A 124 -1.92 -13.09 16.03
C ARG A 124 -0.93 -13.93 15.23
N GLU A 125 -0.14 -14.75 15.92
CA GLU A 125 0.84 -15.62 15.26
C GLU A 125 0.22 -16.47 14.13
N ALA A 126 -0.95 -17.10 14.38
CA ALA A 126 -1.64 -17.88 13.36
C ALA A 126 -1.98 -17.06 12.11
N GLU A 127 -2.49 -15.84 12.29
CA GLU A 127 -2.85 -14.95 11.18
C GLU A 127 -1.61 -14.49 10.40
N LEU A 128 -0.48 -14.30 11.08
CA LEU A 128 0.79 -13.96 10.45
C LEU A 128 1.41 -15.15 9.70
N ARG A 129 1.21 -16.38 10.18
CA ARG A 129 1.61 -17.61 9.48
C ARG A 129 0.79 -17.78 8.19
N ASP A 130 -0.53 -17.65 8.26
CA ASP A 130 -1.40 -17.71 7.08
C ASP A 130 -1.03 -16.65 6.03
N MET A 131 -0.68 -15.45 6.50
CA MET A 131 -0.20 -14.36 5.64
C MET A 131 1.14 -14.70 4.96
N CYS A 132 2.07 -15.36 5.66
CA CYS A 132 3.31 -15.86 5.07
C CYS A 132 3.02 -16.91 4.00
N ASP A 133 2.15 -17.87 4.30
CA ASP A 133 1.76 -18.94 3.38
C ASP A 133 1.12 -18.39 2.09
N PHE A 134 0.19 -17.43 2.22
CA PHE A 134 -0.43 -16.72 1.09
C PHE A 134 0.59 -16.05 0.15
N ARG A 135 1.75 -15.64 0.69
CA ARG A 135 2.84 -15.00 -0.07
C ARG A 135 3.97 -15.96 -0.45
N GLY A 136 3.82 -17.26 -0.18
CA GLY A 136 4.86 -18.27 -0.41
C GLY A 136 6.14 -17.99 0.39
N GLN A 137 6.02 -17.44 1.59
CA GLN A 137 7.13 -17.14 2.51
C GLN A 137 7.06 -18.04 3.75
N GLU A 138 8.19 -18.28 4.40
CA GLU A 138 8.25 -19.04 5.65
C GLU A 138 8.19 -18.12 6.87
N TYR A 139 7.33 -18.44 7.84
CA TYR A 139 7.17 -17.64 9.05
C TYR A 139 8.43 -17.64 9.92
N GLY A 140 8.92 -16.46 10.28
CA GLY A 140 10.08 -16.29 11.17
C GLY A 140 11.44 -16.48 10.50
N VAL A 141 11.46 -16.74 9.19
CA VAL A 141 12.69 -16.87 8.41
C VAL A 141 12.97 -15.58 7.66
N TRP A 142 14.20 -15.09 7.77
CA TRP A 142 14.67 -13.88 7.10
C TRP A 142 15.84 -14.26 6.21
N TYR A 143 15.69 -14.08 4.90
CA TYR A 143 16.78 -14.28 3.96
C TYR A 143 17.63 -13.01 3.91
N ASN A 144 18.92 -13.13 4.18
CA ASN A 144 19.88 -12.05 3.93
C ASN A 144 20.09 -11.94 2.42
N ASN A 145 19.37 -10.99 1.80
CA ASN A 145 19.68 -10.53 0.44
C ASN A 145 20.70 -9.38 0.50
#